data_AF-A0A7C0ZDD5-F1
#
_entry.id   AF-A0A7C0ZDD5-F1
#
_cell.length_a   1.000
_cell.length_b   1.000
_cell.length_c   1.000
_cell.angle_alpha   90.00
_cell.angle_beta   90.00
_cell.angle_gamma   90.00
#
_symmetry.space_group_name_H-M   'P 1'
#
loop_
_entity.id
_entity.type
_entity.pdbx_description
1 polymer ?
#
loop_
_entity_poly.entity_id
_entity_poly.type
_entity_poly.pdbx_seq_one_letter_code
_entity_poly.pdbx_strand_id
1 'polypeptide(L)'
;MSDTDRTFYTATMARLCAEQGNLARAVMIYRYLLRQSPQREDLAQALAEAEARLAALDPYDIVDQVRCWAELTLKSGRTAELGRIGRRLRHRSGAARTTTADEEKQ
;
A
#
# COMPACT_ATOMS: atom_id res chain seq x y z
N MET A 1 -1.01 32.82 0.68
CA MET A 1 0.46 32.99 0.59
C MET A 1 1.05 32.14 1.69
N SER A 2 1.42 30.91 1.36
CA SER A 2 1.95 29.97 2.34
C SER A 2 3.47 30.04 2.29
N ASP A 3 4.02 30.39 3.43
CA ASP A 3 5.43 30.41 3.80
C ASP A 3 6.14 29.12 3.33
N THR A 4 6.70 29.13 2.12
CA THR A 4 7.64 28.07 1.70
C THR A 4 9.03 28.57 2.05
N ASP A 5 9.24 28.52 3.35
CA ASP A 5 10.50 28.53 4.06
C ASP A 5 11.66 28.10 3.16
N ARG A 6 12.70 28.95 3.08
CA ARG A 6 13.86 28.87 2.19
C ARG A 6 14.60 27.55 2.38
N THR A 7 14.07 26.48 1.81
CA THR A 7 14.69 25.17 1.91
C THR A 7 15.83 25.14 0.91
N PHE A 8 17.03 25.47 1.38
CA PHE A 8 18.25 25.43 0.58
C PHE A 8 18.64 23.98 0.34
N TYR A 9 18.20 23.43 -0.79
CA TYR A 9 18.67 22.14 -1.24
C TYR A 9 20.06 22.25 -1.87
N THR A 10 20.90 21.27 -1.61
CA THR A 10 22.26 21.18 -2.16
C THR A 10 22.48 19.84 -2.85
N ALA A 11 23.45 19.78 -3.76
CA ALA A 11 23.83 18.53 -4.43
C ALA A 11 24.27 17.46 -3.43
N THR A 12 24.97 17.87 -2.35
CA THR A 12 25.39 16.96 -1.28
C THR A 12 24.19 16.34 -0.55
N MET A 13 23.14 17.11 -0.27
CA MET A 13 21.91 16.56 0.31
C MET A 13 21.23 15.55 -0.61
N ALA A 14 21.22 15.82 -1.91
CA ALA A 14 20.65 14.91 -2.91
C ALA A 14 21.42 13.57 -2.94
N ARG A 15 22.76 13.63 -2.97
CA ARG A 15 23.64 12.45 -2.91
C ARG A 15 23.44 11.66 -1.63
N LEU A 16 23.45 12.32 -0.47
CA LEU A 16 23.23 11.67 0.81
C LEU A 16 21.87 10.95 0.86
N CYS A 17 20.80 11.58 0.34
CA CYS A 17 19.50 10.93 0.25
C CYS A 17 19.55 9.67 -0.66
N ALA A 18 20.26 9.73 -1.79
CA ALA A 18 20.40 8.60 -2.71
C ALA A 18 21.25 7.46 -2.13
N GLU A 19 22.29 7.79 -1.36
CA GLU A 19 23.13 6.83 -0.63
C GLU A 19 22.35 6.15 0.49
N GLN A 20 21.48 6.88 1.20
CA GLN A 20 20.59 6.37 2.23
C GLN A 20 19.39 5.57 1.67
N GLY A 21 19.27 5.44 0.34
CA GLY A 21 18.15 4.75 -0.31
C GLY A 21 16.85 5.56 -0.36
N ASN A 22 16.83 6.81 0.11
CA ASN A 22 15.71 7.72 -0.02
C ASN A 22 15.68 8.35 -1.42
N LEU A 23 15.47 7.50 -2.43
CA LEU A 23 15.58 7.87 -3.83
C LEU A 23 14.50 8.86 -4.29
N ALA A 24 13.27 8.76 -3.77
CA ALA A 24 12.22 9.72 -4.07
C ALA A 24 12.60 11.15 -3.64
N ARG A 25 13.18 11.31 -2.44
CA ARG A 25 13.66 12.60 -1.96
C ARG A 25 14.88 13.08 -2.74
N ALA A 26 15.79 12.18 -3.10
CA ALA A 26 16.95 12.52 -3.94
C ALA A 26 16.52 13.06 -5.31
N VAL A 27 15.60 12.37 -6.00
CA VAL A 27 15.02 12.77 -7.30
C VAL A 27 14.36 14.13 -7.21
N MET A 28 13.56 14.38 -6.16
CA MET A 28 12.93 15.68 -5.93
C MET A 28 13.99 16.81 -5.84
N ILE A 29 15.06 16.58 -5.07
CA ILE A 29 16.12 17.58 -4.90
C ILE A 29 16.88 17.81 -6.21
N TYR A 30 17.27 16.75 -6.93
CA TYR A 30 17.96 16.89 -8.21
C TYR A 30 17.13 17.66 -9.24
N ARG A 31 15.82 17.40 -9.34
CA ARG A 31 14.89 18.18 -10.19
C ARG A 31 14.76 19.64 -9.76
N TYR A 32 14.85 19.93 -8.47
CA TYR A 32 14.86 21.31 -7.98
C TYR A 32 16.15 22.04 -8.41
N LEU A 33 17.31 21.40 -8.24
CA LEU A 33 18.60 21.98 -8.62
C LEU A 33 18.74 22.17 -10.13
N LEU A 34 18.30 21.20 -10.94
CA LEU A 34 18.32 21.31 -12.40
C LEU A 34 17.38 22.39 -12.95
N ARG A 35 16.26 22.69 -12.27
CA ARG A 35 15.42 23.84 -12.64
C ARG A 35 16.14 25.17 -12.48
N GLN A 36 17.09 25.26 -11.56
CA GLN A 36 17.89 26.47 -11.32
C GLN A 36 19.16 26.51 -12.17
N SER A 37 19.72 25.35 -12.53
CA SER A 37 20.93 25.25 -13.34
C SER A 37 20.83 24.06 -14.31
N PRO A 38 20.11 24.23 -15.44
CA PRO A 38 19.83 23.15 -16.39
C PRO A 38 21.07 22.55 -17.06
N GLN A 39 22.17 23.31 -17.14
CA GLN A 39 23.41 22.94 -17.84
C GLN A 39 24.29 22.00 -17.01
N ARG A 40 23.87 21.64 -15.79
CA ARG A 40 24.63 20.78 -14.89
C ARG A 40 24.43 19.31 -15.26
N GLU A 41 25.22 18.86 -16.23
CA GLU A 41 25.22 17.47 -16.70
C GLU A 41 25.50 16.46 -15.58
N ASP A 42 26.33 16.82 -14.60
CA ASP A 42 26.60 15.99 -13.42
C ASP A 42 25.35 15.71 -12.59
N LEU A 43 24.45 16.70 -12.46
CA LEU A 43 23.18 16.54 -11.75
C LEU A 43 22.15 15.80 -12.59
N ALA A 44 22.17 16.00 -13.91
CA ALA A 44 21.30 15.27 -14.85
C ALA A 44 21.61 13.77 -14.85
N GLN A 45 22.89 13.42 -14.88
CA GLN A 45 23.34 12.04 -14.78
C GLN A 45 22.95 11.41 -13.44
N ALA A 46 23.19 12.12 -12.33
CA ALA A 46 22.82 11.64 -10.99
C ALA A 46 21.29 11.49 -10.81
N LEU A 47 20.50 12.37 -11.45
CA LEU A 47 19.05 12.26 -11.49
C LEU A 47 18.62 10.98 -12.24
N ALA A 48 19.16 10.76 -13.44
CA ALA A 48 18.83 9.60 -14.26
C ALA A 48 19.16 8.28 -13.53
N GLU A 49 20.30 8.21 -12.85
CA GLU A 49 20.67 7.05 -12.03
C GLU A 49 19.73 6.83 -10.84
N ALA A 50 19.34 7.91 -10.16
CA ALA A 50 18.40 7.84 -9.05
C ALA A 50 16.99 7.41 -9.51
N GLU A 51 16.53 7.91 -10.66
CA GLU A 51 15.25 7.52 -11.28
C GLU A 51 15.29 6.07 -11.75
N ALA A 52 16.38 5.61 -12.35
CA ALA A 52 16.56 4.21 -12.74
C ALA A 52 16.55 3.27 -11.52
N ARG A 53 17.24 3.64 -10.44
CA ARG A 53 17.20 2.88 -9.17
C ARG A 53 15.80 2.88 -8.55
N LEU A 54 15.08 3.99 -8.62
CA LEU A 54 13.70 4.10 -8.12
C LEU A 54 12.74 3.23 -8.94
N ALA A 55 12.89 3.21 -10.27
CA ALA A 55 12.10 2.36 -11.16
C ALA A 55 12.45 0.87 -10.97
N ALA A 56 13.73 0.54 -10.75
CA ALA A 56 14.18 -0.83 -10.49
C ALA A 56 13.74 -1.35 -9.11
N LEU A 57 13.46 -0.45 -8.15
CA LEU A 57 12.84 -0.79 -6.87
C LEU A 57 11.36 -1.16 -7.00
N ASP A 58 10.77 -1.03 -8.18
CA ASP A 58 9.44 -1.56 -8.45
C ASP A 58 9.47 -2.80 -9.38
N PRO A 59 9.66 -4.01 -8.82
CA PRO A 59 9.29 -5.26 -9.47
C PRO A 59 7.98 -5.88 -8.91
N TYR A 60 7.42 -5.30 -7.85
CA TYR A 60 6.18 -5.71 -7.18
C TYR A 60 5.69 -4.49 -6.40
N ASP A 61 4.75 -3.73 -6.97
CA ASP A 61 4.12 -2.61 -6.30
C ASP A 61 3.59 -3.11 -4.95
N ILE A 62 4.19 -2.62 -3.86
CA ILE A 62 3.79 -2.97 -2.49
C ILE A 62 2.31 -2.66 -2.30
N VAL A 63 1.77 -1.66 -3.00
CA VAL A 63 0.35 -1.33 -3.00
C VAL A 63 -0.47 -2.47 -3.60
N ASP A 64 -0.03 -3.07 -4.70
CA ASP A 64 -0.70 -4.23 -5.33
C ASP A 64 -0.54 -5.50 -4.49
N GLN A 65 0.62 -5.72 -3.87
CA GLN A 65 0.81 -6.83 -2.92
C GLN A 65 -0.09 -6.70 -1.69
N VAL A 66 -0.14 -5.50 -1.08
CA VAL A 66 -1.02 -5.19 0.05
C VAL A 66 -2.49 -5.29 -0.36
N ARG A 67 -2.86 -4.83 -1.56
CA ARG A 67 -4.21 -4.98 -2.12
C ARG A 67 -4.57 -6.45 -2.30
N CYS A 68 -3.71 -7.26 -2.90
CA CYS A 68 -3.94 -8.70 -3.08
C CYS A 68 -4.12 -9.41 -1.74
N TRP A 69 -3.28 -9.09 -0.74
CA TRP A 69 -3.42 -9.61 0.61
C TRP A 69 -4.73 -9.16 1.29
N ALA A 70 -5.12 -7.90 1.12
CA ALA A 70 -6.37 -7.38 1.63
C ALA A 70 -7.59 -8.07 0.97
N GLU A 71 -7.56 -8.29 -0.34
CA GLU A 71 -8.62 -8.99 -1.06
C GLU A 71 -8.78 -10.45 -0.61
N LEU A 72 -7.67 -11.15 -0.42
CA LEU A 72 -7.64 -12.54 0.06
C LEU A 72 -8.20 -12.66 1.48
N THR A 73 -7.81 -11.76 2.38
CA THR A 73 -8.28 -11.74 3.78
C THR A 73 -9.76 -11.36 3.87
N LEU A 74 -10.24 -10.42 3.06
CA LEU A 74 -11.66 -10.07 2.99
C LEU A 74 -12.51 -11.17 2.35
N LYS A 75 -11.96 -11.94 1.40
CA LYS A 75 -12.65 -13.09 0.79
C LYS A 75 -12.76 -14.27 1.75
N SER A 76 -11.71 -14.53 2.55
CA SER A 76 -11.74 -15.58 3.58
C SER A 76 -12.61 -15.21 4.79
N GLY A 77 -12.69 -13.92 5.15
CA GLY A 77 -13.62 -13.42 6.17
C GLY A 77 -15.09 -13.63 5.78
N ARG A 78 -15.44 -13.33 4.51
CA ARG A 78 -16.81 -13.52 3.98
C ARG A 78 -17.26 -14.99 3.97
N THR A 79 -16.38 -15.93 3.66
CA THR A 79 -16.72 -17.38 3.69
C THR A 79 -16.84 -17.90 5.11
N ALA A 80 -16.00 -17.42 6.05
CA ALA A 80 -16.11 -17.77 7.46
C ALA A 80 -17.43 -17.28 8.08
N GLU A 81 -17.89 -16.09 7.68
CA GLU A 81 -19.16 -15.51 8.13
C GLU A 81 -20.38 -16.25 7.56
N LEU A 82 -20.37 -16.58 6.26
CA LEU A 82 -21.40 -17.42 5.65
C LEU A 82 -21.45 -18.83 6.26
N GLY A 83 -20.29 -19.41 6.60
CA GLY A 83 -20.21 -20.68 7.34
C GLY A 83 -20.81 -20.59 8.74
N ARG A 84 -20.58 -19.49 9.48
CA ARG A 84 -21.18 -19.25 10.81
C ARG A 84 -22.69 -19.05 10.71
N ILE A 85 -23.18 -18.31 9.71
CA ILE A 85 -24.62 -18.10 9.49
C ILE A 85 -25.29 -19.43 9.09
N GLY A 86 -24.70 -20.17 8.15
CA GLY A 86 -25.22 -21.48 7.73
C GLY A 86 -25.29 -22.51 8.86
N ARG A 87 -24.31 -22.53 9.78
CA ARG A 87 -24.38 -23.37 11.00
C ARG A 87 -25.51 -22.95 11.93
N ARG A 88 -25.68 -21.64 12.18
CA ARG A 88 -26.76 -21.10 13.03
C ARG A 88 -28.15 -21.40 12.46
N LEU A 89 -28.33 -21.26 11.15
CA LEU A 89 -29.58 -21.60 10.47
C LEU A 89 -29.87 -23.10 10.53
N ARG A 90 -28.86 -23.97 10.39
CA ARG A 90 -29.02 -25.42 10.56
C ARG A 90 -29.42 -25.83 11.98
N HIS A 91 -28.83 -25.24 13.02
CA HIS A 91 -29.23 -25.52 14.40
C HIS A 91 -30.65 -25.03 14.73
N ARG A 92 -31.05 -23.86 14.22
CA ARG A 92 -32.42 -23.34 14.42
C ARG A 92 -33.48 -24.18 13.70
N SER A 93 -33.18 -24.69 12.51
CA SER A 93 -34.06 -25.59 11.76
C SER A 93 -34.11 -27.03 12.31
N GLY A 94 -33.11 -27.43 13.10
CA GLY A 94 -33.15 -28.66 13.90
C GLY A 94 -34.01 -28.52 15.15
N ALA A 95 -33.85 -27.41 15.89
CA ALA A 95 -34.63 -27.13 17.10
C ALA A 95 -36.14 -26.92 16.80
N ALA A 96 -36.49 -26.29 15.68
CA ALA A 96 -37.90 -26.13 15.28
C ALA A 96 -38.62 -27.45 14.95
N ARG A 97 -37.88 -28.53 14.62
CA ARG A 97 -38.46 -29.86 14.36
C ARG A 97 -38.62 -30.71 15.62
N THR A 98 -37.90 -30.40 16.70
CA THR A 98 -38.03 -31.11 17.97
C THR A 98 -39.17 -30.56 18.84
N THR A 99 -39.57 -29.30 18.66
CA THR A 99 -40.66 -28.70 19.45
C THR A 99 -42.05 -29.08 18.95
N THR A 100 -42.20 -29.48 17.69
CA THR A 100 -43.49 -29.93 17.12
C THR A 100 -43.80 -31.41 17.36
N ALA A 101 -42.93 -32.15 18.05
CA ALA A 101 -43.14 -33.58 18.34
C ALA A 101 -43.72 -33.85 19.74
N ASP A 102 -43.83 -32.84 20.61
CA ASP A 102 -44.34 -32.98 21.98
C ASP A 102 -45.78 -32.47 22.17
N GLU A 103 -46.43 -31.87 21.16
CA GLU A 103 -47.83 -31.41 21.26
C GLU A 103 -48.88 -32.42 20.77
N GLU A 104 -48.49 -33.60 20.29
CA GLU A 104 -49.42 -34.61 19.74
C GLU A 104 -49.58 -35.85 20.65
N LYS A 105 -49.47 -35.66 21.97
CA LYS A 105 -49.82 -36.67 22.96
C LYS A 105 -50.48 -36.06 24.20
N GLN A 106 -51.70 -35.56 24.03
CA GLN A 106 -52.63 -35.40 25.14
C GLN A 106 -54.06 -35.76 24.72
#